data_AF-A0A4P5TNK8-F1
#
_entry.id   AF-A0A4P5TNK8-F1
#
_cell.length_a   1.000
_cell.length_b   1.000
_cell.length_c   1.000
_cell.angle_alpha   90.00
_cell.angle_beta   90.00
_cell.angle_gamma   90.00
#
_symmetry.space_group_name_H-M   'P 1'
#
loop_
_entity.id
_entity.type
_entity.pdbx_description
1 polymer ?
#
loop_
_entity_poly.entity_id
_entity_poly.type
_entity_poly.pdbx_seq_one_letter_code
_entity_poly.pdbx_strand_id
1 'polypeptide(L)'
;MNSEKEILKSLQVIPGIGKSIAGDLYFLGIRSVSDLKNKNPQLLYDKMTHLTGVQHDRCLLYVFRCAVYFASTIKHEKKKLDWWYWKD
;
A
#
# COMPACT_ATOMS: atom_id res chain seq x y z
N MET A 1 -2.36 16.35 -15.81
CA MET A 1 -2.75 15.44 -14.69
C MET A 1 -2.58 14.02 -15.18
N ASN A 2 -1.96 13.14 -14.39
CA ASN A 2 -1.81 11.74 -14.76
C ASN A 2 -3.18 11.07 -14.76
N SER A 3 -3.42 10.21 -15.73
CA SER A 3 -4.62 9.38 -15.79
C SER A 3 -4.64 8.37 -14.64
N GLU A 4 -5.83 7.91 -14.25
CA GLU A 4 -6.00 6.86 -13.23
C GLU A 4 -5.13 5.62 -13.56
N LYS A 5 -5.13 5.20 -14.82
CA LYS A 5 -4.34 4.07 -15.29
C LYS A 5 -2.84 4.25 -15.06
N GLU A 6 -2.31 5.45 -15.26
CA GLU A 6 -0.90 5.75 -15.00
C GLU A 6 -0.58 5.73 -13.51
N ILE A 7 -1.49 6.23 -12.68
CA ILE A 7 -1.36 6.20 -11.22
C ILE A 7 -1.37 4.76 -10.71
N LEU A 8 -2.33 3.95 -11.14
CA LEU A 8 -2.40 2.53 -10.77
C LEU A 8 -1.14 1.79 -11.19
N LYS A 9 -0.58 2.11 -12.36
CA LYS A 9 0.67 1.51 -12.83
C LYS A 9 1.88 1.98 -12.03
N SER A 10 1.91 3.24 -11.59
CA SER A 10 3.02 3.76 -10.78
C SER A 10 3.03 3.18 -9.36
N LEU A 11 1.88 2.81 -8.80
CA LEU A 11 1.79 2.14 -7.50
C LEU A 11 2.21 0.67 -7.54
N GLN A 12 2.10 0.01 -8.70
CA GLN A 12 2.52 -1.39 -8.91
C GLN A 12 4.05 -1.57 -8.93
N VAL A 13 4.84 -0.49 -8.85
CA VAL A 13 6.30 -0.60 -8.68
C VAL A 13 6.68 -1.10 -7.28
N ILE A 14 5.75 -1.03 -6.32
CA ILE A 14 5.94 -1.53 -4.96
C ILE A 14 5.90 -3.06 -5.00
N PRO A 15 6.93 -3.76 -4.50
CA PRO A 15 6.93 -5.22 -4.44
C PRO A 15 5.71 -5.76 -3.70
N GLY A 16 5.06 -6.77 -4.30
CA GLY A 16 3.84 -7.38 -3.75
C GLY A 16 2.54 -6.64 -4.06
N ILE A 17 2.58 -5.48 -4.73
CA ILE A 17 1.37 -4.73 -5.11
C ILE A 17 0.97 -5.03 -6.54
N GLY A 18 -0.13 -5.79 -6.69
CA GLY A 18 -0.82 -5.99 -7.96
C GLY A 18 -1.92 -4.94 -8.22
N LYS A 19 -2.67 -5.13 -9.31
CA LYS A 19 -3.74 -4.22 -9.74
C LYS A 19 -4.80 -3.97 -8.66
N SER A 20 -5.21 -5.02 -7.92
CA SER A 20 -6.22 -4.91 -6.86
C SER A 20 -5.77 -3.94 -5.77
N ILE A 21 -4.59 -4.20 -5.20
CA ILE A 21 -4.03 -3.37 -4.12
C ILE A 21 -3.74 -1.95 -4.61
N ALA A 22 -3.27 -1.78 -5.85
CA ALA A 22 -3.10 -0.45 -6.43
C ALA A 22 -4.44 0.30 -6.50
N GLY A 23 -5.53 -0.40 -6.81
CA GLY A 23 -6.90 0.11 -6.75
C GLY A 23 -7.31 0.52 -5.34
N ASP A 24 -7.02 -0.32 -4.33
CA ASP A 24 -7.31 -0.01 -2.92
C ASP A 24 -6.55 1.24 -2.45
N LEU A 25 -5.27 1.35 -2.79
CA LEU A 25 -4.47 2.54 -2.51
C LEU A 25 -5.04 3.78 -3.21
N TYR A 26 -5.43 3.65 -4.48
CA TYR A 26 -6.08 4.74 -5.20
C TYR A 26 -7.40 5.15 -4.54
N PHE A 27 -8.22 4.18 -4.13
CA PHE A 27 -9.47 4.43 -3.42
C PHE A 27 -9.24 5.15 -2.08
N LEU A 28 -8.15 4.85 -1.38
CA LEU A 28 -7.73 5.53 -0.15
C LEU A 28 -7.23 6.97 -0.34
N GLY A 29 -7.05 7.41 -1.59
CA GLY A 29 -6.55 8.74 -1.95
C GLY A 29 -5.05 8.79 -2.23
N ILE A 30 -4.36 7.64 -2.32
CA ILE A 30 -2.95 7.57 -2.67
C ILE A 30 -2.82 7.74 -4.19
N ARG A 31 -1.98 8.68 -4.64
CA ARG A 31 -1.78 9.00 -6.05
C ARG A 31 -0.33 8.77 -6.50
N SER A 32 0.57 8.55 -5.54
CA SER A 32 1.98 8.28 -5.79
C SER A 32 2.60 7.45 -4.65
N VAL A 33 3.75 6.83 -4.91
CA VAL A 33 4.53 6.13 -3.87
C VAL A 33 4.92 7.08 -2.74
N SER A 34 5.27 8.33 -3.07
CA SER A 34 5.61 9.36 -2.09
C SER A 34 4.48 9.67 -1.10
N ASP A 35 3.22 9.52 -1.50
CA ASP A 35 2.09 9.75 -0.60
C ASP A 35 2.07 8.72 0.54
N LEU A 36 2.68 7.54 0.37
CA LEU A 36 2.76 6.53 1.42
C LEU A 36 3.86 6.82 2.45
N LYS A 37 4.77 7.75 2.17
CA LYS A 37 5.90 8.06 3.04
C LYS A 37 5.41 8.49 4.41
N ASN A 38 5.93 7.84 5.46
CA ASN A 38 5.60 8.09 6.86
C ASN A 38 4.10 7.95 7.23
N LYS A 39 3.25 7.37 6.36
CA LYS A 39 1.87 7.05 6.72
C LYS A 39 1.84 5.89 7.72
N ASN A 40 0.81 5.85 8.56
CA ASN A 40 0.58 4.71 9.44
C ASN A 40 -0.21 3.62 8.68
N PRO A 41 0.36 2.41 8.49
CA PRO A 41 -0.33 1.30 7.82
C PRO A 41 -1.64 0.89 8.50
N GLN A 42 -1.70 0.97 9.83
CA GLN A 42 -2.91 0.65 10.60
C GLN A 42 -4.04 1.61 10.24
N LEU A 43 -3.75 2.91 10.19
CA LEU A 43 -4.75 3.91 9.81
C LEU A 43 -5.23 3.74 8.35
N LEU A 44 -4.36 3.28 7.45
CA LEU A 44 -4.78 2.95 6.07
C LEU A 44 -5.74 1.77 6.04
N TYR A 45 -5.46 0.72 6.81
CA TYR A 45 -6.32 -0.45 6.94
C TYR A 45 -7.67 -0.12 7.60
N ASP A 46 -7.64 0.65 8.69
CA ASP A 46 -8.84 1.07 9.41
C ASP A 46 -9.71 1.96 8.50
N LYS A 47 -9.08 2.87 7.74
CA LYS A 47 -9.78 3.70 6.76
C LYS A 47 -10.40 2.86 5.65
N MET A 48 -9.70 1.84 5.15
CA MET A 48 -10.24 0.93 4.13
C MET A 48 -11.48 0.19 4.64
N THR A 49 -11.37 -0.41 5.83
CA THR A 49 -12.47 -1.11 6.51
C THR A 49 -13.66 -0.19 6.73
N HIS A 50 -13.42 1.05 7.16
CA HIS A 50 -14.46 2.05 7.37
C HIS A 50 -15.15 2.45 6.06
N LEU A 51 -14.39 2.69 4.99
CA LEU A 51 -14.92 3.12 3.70
C LEU A 51 -15.71 2.02 2.98
N THR A 52 -15.29 0.77 3.10
CA THR A 52 -16.01 -0.36 2.46
C THR A 52 -17.12 -0.92 3.35
N GLY A 53 -17.12 -0.62 4.66
CA GLY A 53 -18.04 -1.21 5.63
C GLY A 53 -17.81 -2.72 5.85
N VAL A 54 -16.64 -3.24 5.47
CA VAL A 54 -16.31 -4.66 5.50
C VAL A 54 -14.98 -4.85 6.21
N GLN A 55 -14.93 -5.85 7.09
CA GLN A 55 -13.69 -6.29 7.71
C GLN A 55 -12.81 -6.99 6.68
N HIS A 56 -11.71 -6.35 6.28
CA HIS A 56 -10.74 -6.95 5.36
C HIS A 56 -9.85 -7.95 6.06
N ASP A 57 -9.28 -8.90 5.31
CA ASP A 57 -8.28 -9.80 5.85
C ASP A 57 -7.03 -9.04 6.34
N ARG A 58 -6.41 -9.52 7.41
CA ARG A 58 -5.17 -8.91 7.94
C ARG A 58 -4.01 -8.92 6.95
N CYS A 59 -4.05 -9.78 5.93
CA CYS A 59 -3.03 -9.77 4.87
C CYS A 59 -2.95 -8.40 4.17
N LEU A 60 -4.05 -7.66 4.07
CA LEU A 60 -4.07 -6.31 3.51
C LEU A 60 -3.24 -5.32 4.35
N LEU A 61 -3.33 -5.41 5.68
CA LEU A 61 -2.50 -4.61 6.58
C LEU A 61 -1.01 -4.88 6.35
N TYR A 62 -0.62 -6.13 6.12
CA TYR A 62 0.78 -6.51 5.89
C TYR A 62 1.29 -5.92 4.58
N VAL A 63 0.44 -5.91 3.55
CA VAL A 63 0.75 -5.24 2.28
C VAL A 63 0.89 -3.73 2.48
N PHE A 64 0.05 -3.08 3.28
CA PHE A 64 0.20 -1.65 3.60
C PHE A 64 1.48 -1.35 4.39
N ARG A 65 1.88 -2.22 5.32
CA ARG A 65 3.16 -2.11 6.04
C ARG A 65 4.34 -2.16 5.07
N CYS A 66 4.33 -3.12 4.14
CA CYS A 66 5.32 -3.24 3.09
C CYS A 66 5.36 -1.99 2.19
N ALA A 67 4.19 -1.49 1.78
CA ALA A 67 4.06 -0.31 0.92
C ALA A 67 4.63 0.96 1.57
N VAL A 68 4.31 1.18 2.84
CA VAL A 68 4.85 2.31 3.62
C VAL A 68 6.35 2.17 3.83
N TYR A 69 6.85 0.96 4.14
CA TYR A 69 8.29 0.72 4.26
C TYR A 69 9.02 1.03 2.96
N PHE A 70 8.50 0.55 1.83
CA PHE A 70 9.05 0.81 0.50
C PHE A 70 9.13 2.31 0.21
N ALA A 71 8.05 3.05 0.48
CA ALA A 71 7.99 4.49 0.26
C ALA A 71 8.87 5.32 1.22
N SER A 72 9.11 4.82 2.43
CA SER A 72 9.81 5.56 3.49
C SER A 72 11.31 5.26 3.57
N THR A 73 11.78 4.22 2.87
CA THR A 73 13.16 3.76 2.94
C THR A 73 13.89 3.97 1.61
N ILE A 74 15.10 4.53 1.65
CA ILE A 74 15.93 4.72 0.45
C ILE A 74 16.69 3.43 0.10
N LYS A 75 17.25 2.76 1.12
CA LYS A 75 17.99 1.50 0.97
C LYS A 75 17.20 0.35 1.58
N HIS A 76 16.47 -0.38 0.75
CA HIS A 76 15.61 -1.46 1.19
C HIS A 76 16.39 -2.71 1.59
N GLU A 77 15.98 -3.35 2.67
CA GLU A 77 16.35 -4.70 3.00
C GLU A 77 15.49 -5.65 2.18
N LYS A 78 16.11 -6.53 1.39
CA LYS A 78 15.40 -7.42 0.45
C LYS A 78 14.28 -8.23 1.11
N LYS A 79 14.51 -8.72 2.35
CA LYS A 79 13.51 -9.49 3.12
C LYS A 79 12.28 -8.68 3.50
N LYS A 80 12.40 -7.36 3.67
CA LYS A 80 11.29 -6.47 4.05
C LYS A 80 10.41 -6.04 2.86
N LEU A 81 10.84 -6.36 1.63
CA LEU A 81 10.07 -6.17 0.41
C LEU A 81 9.06 -7.30 0.17
N ASP A 82 9.18 -8.38 0.93
CA ASP A 82 8.22 -9.46 0.94
C ASP A 82 7.08 -9.09 1.90
N TRP A 83 5.85 -8.93 1.40
CA TRP A 83 4.74 -8.46 2.24
C TRP A 83 4.47 -9.38 3.44
N TRP A 84 4.73 -10.69 3.32
CA TRP A 84 4.55 -11.66 4.40
C TRP A 84 5.56 -11.51 5.54
N TYR A 85 6.64 -10.74 5.35
CA TYR A 85 7.53 -10.34 6.43
C TYR A 85 6.79 -9.53 7.51
N TRP A 86 5.73 -8.81 7.11
CA TRP A 86 5.01 -7.88 7.97
C TRP A 86 3.79 -8.48 8.66
N LYS A 87 3.73 -9.81 8.77
CA LYS A 87 2.56 -10.55 9.27
C LYS A 87 2.36 -10.54 10.79
N ASP A 88 3.39 -10.13 11.54
CA ASP A 88 3.44 -10.22 13.00
C ASP A 88 2.72 -9.05 13.71
#